data_AF-A0A3C1KIX0-F1
#
_entry.id   AF-A0A3C1KIX0-F1
#
_cell.length_a   1.000
_cell.length_b   1.000
_cell.length_c   1.000
_cell.angle_alpha   90.00
_cell.angle_beta   90.00
_cell.angle_gamma   90.00
#
_symmetry.space_group_name_H-M   'P 1'
#
loop_
_entity.id
_entity.type
_entity.pdbx_description
1 polymer ?
#
loop_
_entity_poly.entity_id
_entity_poly.type
_entity_poly.pdbx_seq_one_letter_code
_entity_poly.pdbx_strand_id
1 'polypeptide(L)'
;MGPALAAFLIACSEAPAPPPAVAGSAALEAHSAEFRRDIIEVVPGIHVAIGYALANVILIEGDDGVIIVDTTESLEAARTVKAEFDRITDKPVQAIIYTHNH
;
A
#
# COMPACT_ATOMS: atom_id res chain seq x y z
N MET A 1 -28.39 -1.32 60.57
CA MET A 1 -27.67 -0.86 59.37
C MET A 1 -27.16 -2.10 58.66
N GLY A 2 -27.94 -2.66 57.74
CA GLY A 2 -27.59 -3.88 57.01
C GLY A 2 -26.80 -3.55 55.74
N PRO A 3 -25.81 -4.36 55.34
CA PRO A 3 -25.06 -4.09 54.13
C PRO A 3 -25.93 -4.43 52.91
N ALA A 4 -26.03 -3.50 51.97
CA ALA A 4 -26.65 -3.74 50.67
C ALA A 4 -25.68 -4.58 49.82
N LEU A 5 -26.07 -5.81 49.50
CA LEU A 5 -25.35 -6.69 48.60
C LEU A 5 -25.59 -6.21 47.16
N ALA A 6 -24.60 -5.57 46.55
CA ALA A 6 -24.64 -5.20 45.14
C ALA A 6 -24.34 -6.45 44.29
N ALA A 7 -25.36 -6.98 43.62
CA ALA A 7 -25.19 -8.03 42.63
C ALA A 7 -24.65 -7.44 41.32
N PHE A 8 -23.39 -7.71 41.01
CA PHE A 8 -22.82 -7.45 39.68
C PHE A 8 -23.34 -8.51 38.70
N LEU A 9 -24.25 -8.11 37.81
CA LEU A 9 -24.64 -8.92 36.67
C LEU A 9 -23.52 -8.86 35.63
N ILE A 10 -22.68 -9.89 35.58
CA ILE A 10 -21.77 -10.13 34.46
C ILE A 10 -22.63 -10.66 33.32
N ALA A 11 -23.03 -9.76 32.41
CA ALA A 11 -23.58 -10.15 31.14
C ALA A 11 -22.43 -10.69 30.28
N CYS A 12 -22.34 -12.02 30.15
CA CYS A 12 -21.51 -12.62 29.11
C CYS A 12 -22.15 -12.28 27.76
N SER A 13 -21.65 -11.25 27.07
CA SER A 13 -21.92 -11.13 25.64
C SER A 13 -21.10 -12.19 24.93
N GLU A 14 -21.77 -13.24 24.44
CA GLU A 14 -21.17 -14.15 23.46
C GLU A 14 -20.64 -13.30 22.31
N ALA A 15 -19.34 -13.40 22.02
CA ALA A 15 -18.80 -12.75 20.84
C ALA A 15 -19.53 -13.34 19.62
N PRO A 16 -19.96 -12.51 18.65
CA PRO A 16 -20.63 -13.02 17.46
C PRO A 16 -19.72 -14.03 16.77
N ALA A 17 -20.30 -15.17 16.37
CA ALA A 17 -19.58 -16.19 15.62
C ALA A 17 -18.97 -15.55 14.35
N PRO A 18 -17.74 -15.94 13.96
CA PRO A 18 -17.15 -15.44 12.73
C PRO A 18 -18.07 -15.76 11.54
N PRO A 19 -18.13 -14.87 10.54
CA PRO A 19 -18.93 -15.11 9.36
C PRO A 19 -18.51 -16.42 8.68
N PRO A 20 -19.44 -17.12 8.01
CA PRO A 20 -19.11 -18.35 7.31
C PRO A 20 -18.03 -18.08 6.26
N ALA A 21 -17.05 -18.99 6.16
CA ALA A 21 -16.02 -18.90 5.14
C ALA A 21 -16.64 -18.87 3.74
N VAL A 22 -16.35 -17.83 2.98
CA VAL A 22 -16.77 -17.71 1.58
C VAL A 22 -15.79 -18.53 0.75
N ALA A 23 -16.28 -19.41 -0.13
CA ALA A 23 -15.41 -20.15 -1.03
C ALA A 23 -14.55 -19.18 -1.86
N GLY A 24 -13.22 -19.30 -1.76
CA GLY A 24 -12.26 -18.37 -2.35
C GLY A 24 -11.73 -17.26 -1.43
N SER A 25 -12.27 -17.11 -0.19
CA SER A 25 -11.83 -16.06 0.74
C SER A 25 -10.36 -16.18 1.08
N ALA A 26 -9.84 -17.38 1.34
CA ALA A 26 -8.43 -17.60 1.66
C ALA A 26 -7.49 -17.16 0.52
N ALA A 27 -7.87 -17.35 -0.74
CA ALA A 27 -7.07 -16.91 -1.88
C ALA A 27 -7.09 -15.38 -2.04
N LEU A 28 -8.24 -14.75 -1.77
CA LEU A 28 -8.37 -13.29 -1.79
C LEU A 28 -7.62 -12.63 -0.61
N GLU A 29 -7.66 -13.26 0.57
CA GLU A 29 -6.88 -12.87 1.73
C GLU A 29 -5.38 -12.97 1.42
N ALA A 30 -4.93 -14.08 0.82
CA ALA A 30 -3.55 -14.24 0.40
C ALA A 30 -3.12 -13.20 -0.65
N HIS A 31 -4.01 -12.84 -1.58
CA HIS A 31 -3.76 -11.79 -2.58
C HIS A 31 -3.50 -10.41 -1.96
N SER A 32 -3.97 -10.15 -0.73
CA SER A 32 -3.70 -8.88 -0.05
C SER A 32 -2.21 -8.64 0.20
N ALA A 33 -1.37 -9.69 0.18
CA ALA A 33 0.08 -9.58 0.32
C ALA A 33 0.76 -8.89 -0.89
N GLU A 34 0.11 -8.84 -2.06
CA GLU A 34 0.63 -8.13 -3.23
C GLU A 34 0.65 -6.61 -3.03
N PHE A 35 -0.17 -6.08 -2.12
CA PHE A 35 -0.27 -4.65 -1.83
C PHE A 35 0.72 -4.16 -0.77
N ARG A 36 1.72 -4.98 -0.42
CA ARG A 36 2.80 -4.51 0.47
C ARG A 36 3.49 -3.30 -0.14
N ARG A 37 3.88 -2.35 0.70
CA ARG A 37 4.68 -1.19 0.28
C ARG A 37 6.13 -1.59 0.15
N ASP A 38 6.70 -1.40 -1.03
CA ASP A 38 8.09 -1.72 -1.31
C ASP A 38 8.61 -0.95 -2.55
N ILE A 39 9.93 -0.77 -2.61
CA ILE A 39 10.63 -0.31 -3.81
C ILE A 39 11.49 -1.45 -4.31
N ILE A 40 11.12 -2.03 -5.46
CA ILE A 40 11.79 -3.20 -6.03
C ILE A 40 12.69 -2.75 -7.17
N GLU A 41 13.99 -2.97 -7.05
CA GLU A 41 14.91 -2.89 -8.19
C GLU A 41 14.77 -4.17 -9.04
N VAL A 42 14.11 -4.05 -10.20
CA VAL A 42 13.81 -5.20 -11.07
C VAL A 42 15.05 -5.62 -11.86
N VAL A 43 15.81 -4.63 -12.31
CA VAL A 43 17.13 -4.71 -12.92
C VAL A 43 17.90 -3.45 -12.56
N PRO A 44 19.25 -3.43 -12.65
CA PRO A 44 20.04 -2.25 -12.30
C PRO A 44 19.49 -0.96 -12.92
N GLY A 45 19.16 0.01 -12.06
CA GLY A 45 18.65 1.33 -12.47
C GLY A 45 17.17 1.39 -12.87
N ILE A 46 16.40 0.31 -12.70
CA ILE A 46 14.94 0.30 -12.89
C ILE A 46 14.26 -0.13 -11.59
N HIS A 47 13.55 0.81 -10.98
CA HIS A 47 12.91 0.65 -9.67
C HIS A 47 11.40 0.79 -9.79
N VAL A 48 10.65 -0.09 -9.14
CA VAL A 48 9.19 -0.08 -9.14
C VAL A 48 8.68 0.13 -7.72
N ALA A 49 7.93 1.20 -7.51
CA ALA A 49 7.17 1.43 -6.28
C ALA A 49 5.85 0.66 -6.34
N ILE A 50 5.67 -0.29 -5.42
CA ILE A 50 4.46 -1.12 -5.30
C ILE A 50 3.72 -0.82 -3.99
N GLY A 51 2.39 -0.98 -3.98
CA GLY A 51 1.57 -0.86 -2.76
C GLY A 51 1.47 0.54 -2.15
N TYR A 52 2.07 1.56 -2.77
CA TYR A 52 1.93 2.96 -2.35
C TYR A 52 0.58 3.58 -2.76
N ALA A 53 -0.04 3.05 -3.81
CA ALA A 53 -1.26 3.52 -4.43
C ALA A 53 -1.98 2.35 -5.14
N LEU A 54 -3.07 2.61 -5.88
CA LEU A 54 -3.74 1.55 -6.65
C LEU A 54 -2.85 0.99 -7.78
N ALA A 55 -2.10 1.86 -8.44
CA ALA A 55 -1.17 1.51 -9.50
C ALA A 55 0.29 1.66 -9.03
N ASN A 56 1.19 0.95 -9.71
CA ASN A 56 2.62 1.08 -9.50
C ASN A 56 3.19 2.33 -10.18
N VAL A 57 4.36 2.76 -9.73
CA VAL A 57 5.14 3.83 -10.39
C VAL A 57 6.53 3.31 -10.65
N ILE A 58 7.11 3.61 -11.82
CA ILE A 58 8.44 3.13 -12.20
C ILE A 58 9.39 4.31 -12.33
N LEU A 59 10.56 4.19 -11.71
CA LEU A 59 11.72 5.05 -11.89
C LEU A 59 12.72 4.35 -12.82
N ILE A 60 13.06 4.99 -13.93
CA ILE A 60 14.11 4.53 -14.85
C ILE A 60 15.25 5.53 -14.81
N GLU A 61 16.43 5.10 -14.35
CA GLU A 61 17.63 5.92 -14.30
C GLU A 61 18.31 5.99 -15.68
N GLY A 62 18.51 7.21 -16.18
CA GLY A 62 19.37 7.51 -17.32
C GLY A 62 20.66 8.20 -16.88
N ASP A 63 21.46 8.66 -17.85
CA ASP A 63 22.75 9.31 -17.58
C ASP A 63 22.56 10.67 -16.88
N ASP A 64 21.73 11.55 -17.46
CA ASP A 64 21.54 12.95 -17.04
C ASP A 64 20.19 13.22 -16.32
N GLY A 65 19.45 12.18 -16.01
CA GLY A 65 18.10 12.31 -15.50
C GLY A 65 17.37 11.00 -15.33
N VAL A 66 16.12 11.09 -14.91
CA VAL A 66 15.23 9.93 -14.74
C VAL A 66 13.97 10.07 -15.58
N ILE A 67 13.39 8.94 -15.93
CA ILE A 67 12.05 8.84 -16.52
C ILE A 67 11.14 8.23 -15.47
N ILE A 68 9.96 8.83 -15.29
CA ILE A 68 8.91 8.28 -14.45
C ILE A 68 7.83 7.66 -15.33
N VAL A 69 7.42 6.42 -15.07
CA VAL A 69 6.29 5.78 -15.72
C VAL A 69 5.11 5.74 -14.74
N ASP A 70 4.00 6.35 -15.16
CA ASP A 70 2.78 6.63 -14.39
C ASP A 70 2.99 7.50 -13.14
N THR A 71 1.92 8.06 -12.56
CA THR A 71 2.01 9.06 -11.47
C THR A 71 1.01 8.83 -10.33
N THR A 72 0.42 7.64 -10.23
CA THR A 72 -0.69 7.32 -9.31
C THR A 72 -1.95 8.19 -9.54
N GLU A 73 -3.00 7.91 -8.78
CA GLU A 73 -4.28 8.63 -8.75
C GLU A 73 -4.27 9.97 -8.00
N SER A 74 -3.27 10.24 -7.14
CA SER A 74 -3.30 11.44 -6.29
C SER A 74 -1.94 12.10 -6.08
N LEU A 75 -1.97 13.40 -5.83
CA LEU A 75 -0.77 14.17 -5.50
C LEU A 75 -0.14 13.74 -4.17
N GLU A 76 -0.94 13.29 -3.21
CA GLU A 76 -0.44 12.80 -1.92
C GLU A 76 0.38 11.51 -2.10
N ALA A 77 -0.21 10.51 -2.76
CA ALA A 77 0.48 9.25 -3.05
C ALA A 77 1.71 9.47 -3.93
N ALA A 78 1.60 10.32 -4.97
CA ALA A 78 2.73 10.68 -5.81
C ALA A 78 3.89 11.33 -5.02
N ARG A 79 3.59 12.17 -4.03
CA ARG A 79 4.63 12.76 -3.15
C ARG A 79 5.31 11.71 -2.28
N THR A 80 4.57 10.73 -1.76
CA THR A 80 5.15 9.63 -0.99
C THR A 80 6.09 8.80 -1.86
N VAL A 81 5.67 8.42 -3.06
CA VAL A 81 6.53 7.68 -4.01
C VAL A 81 7.76 8.50 -4.39
N LYS A 82 7.58 9.78 -4.71
CA LYS A 82 8.70 10.67 -5.04
C LYS A 82 9.73 10.72 -3.91
N ALA A 83 9.28 10.80 -2.66
CA ALA A 83 10.19 10.83 -1.52
C ALA A 83 11.04 9.56 -1.40
N GLU A 84 10.53 8.39 -1.79
CA GLU A 84 11.33 7.16 -1.83
C GLU A 84 12.29 7.14 -3.02
N PHE A 85 11.87 7.62 -4.20
CA PHE A 85 12.77 7.74 -5.35
C PHE A 85 13.88 8.77 -5.16
N ASP A 86 13.63 9.87 -4.45
CA ASP A 86 14.64 10.86 -4.09
C ASP A 86 15.73 10.26 -3.17
N ARG A 87 15.48 9.12 -2.50
CA ARG A 87 16.50 8.40 -1.69
C ARG A 87 17.39 7.51 -2.54
N ILE A 88 16.99 7.23 -3.78
CA ILE A 88 17.72 6.41 -4.74
C ILE A 88 18.63 7.30 -5.59
N THR A 89 18.13 8.45 -6.04
CA THR A 89 18.84 9.32 -6.97
C THR A 89 18.39 10.77 -6.88
N ASP A 90 19.34 11.70 -6.98
CA ASP A 90 19.10 13.14 -7.03
C ASP A 90 18.99 13.67 -8.47
N LYS A 91 19.03 12.78 -9.47
CA LYS A 91 18.93 13.13 -10.89
C LYS A 91 17.56 13.78 -11.18
N PRO A 92 17.50 14.83 -12.03
CA PRO A 92 16.24 15.49 -12.34
C PRO A 92 15.31 14.58 -13.15
N VAL A 93 13.99 14.72 -12.95
CA VAL A 93 12.99 14.09 -13.81
C VAL A 93 13.00 14.78 -15.17
N GLN A 94 13.31 14.03 -16.22
CA GLN A 94 13.38 14.54 -17.60
C GLN A 94 12.13 14.21 -18.42
N ALA A 95 11.43 13.13 -18.06
CA ALA A 95 10.22 12.73 -18.74
C ALA A 95 9.24 11.99 -17.81
N ILE A 96 7.96 12.08 -18.17
CA ILE A 96 6.87 11.28 -17.60
C ILE A 96 6.20 10.54 -18.75
N ILE A 97 5.97 9.24 -18.60
CA ILE A 97 5.26 8.40 -19.54
C ILE A 97 3.97 7.94 -18.86
N TYR A 98 2.82 8.31 -19.44
CA TYR A 98 1.54 7.70 -19.08
C TYR A 98 1.33 6.47 -19.94
N THR A 99 1.13 5.32 -19.30
CA THR A 99 0.94 4.05 -20.01
C THR A 99 -0.41 4.00 -20.73
N HIS A 100 -1.45 4.62 -20.15
CA HIS A 100 -2.82 4.65 -20.68
C HIS A 100 -3.64 5.78 -20.02
N ASN A 101 -4.96 5.84 -20.29
CA ASN A 101 -5.86 6.91 -19.84
C ASN A 101 -6.93 6.46 -18.82
N HIS A 102 -6.50 6.04 -17.62
CA HIS A 102 -7.37 5.85 -16.46
C HIS A 102 -7.22 6.95 -15.42
#